data_AF-A0A3T0E6H2-F1
#
_entry.id   AF-A0A3T0E6H2-F1
#
_cell.length_a   1.000
_cell.length_b   1.000
_cell.length_c   1.000
_cell.angle_alpha   90.00
_cell.angle_beta   90.00
_cell.angle_gamma   90.00
#
_symmetry.space_group_name_H-M   'P 1'
#
loop_
_entity.id
_entity.type
_entity.pdbx_description
1 polymer ?
#
loop_
_entity_poly.entity_id
_entity_poly.type
_entity_poly.pdbx_seq_one_letter_code
_entity_poly.pdbx_strand_id
1 'polypeptide(L)' 'MANEQRPSTGISFRQLFIWAIPFDLGLVGLLVVILMGWELWTGIGLVIAGALGTVMLIGQHYKIGPDS' A
#
# COMPACT_ATOMS: atom_id res chain seq x y z
N MET A 1 20.41 -31.46 -18.80
CA MET A 1 20.66 -30.04 -18.45
C MET A 1 19.29 -29.42 -18.27
N ALA A 2 18.85 -29.29 -17.02
CA ALA A 2 17.50 -28.85 -16.69
C ALA A 2 17.35 -27.39 -17.10
N ASN A 3 16.33 -27.10 -17.90
CA ASN A 3 15.89 -25.74 -18.19
C ASN A 3 15.48 -25.10 -16.86
N GLU A 4 16.36 -24.30 -16.28
CA GLU A 4 16.04 -23.39 -15.18
C GLU A 4 15.09 -22.32 -15.73
N GLN A 5 13.81 -22.65 -15.78
CA GLN A 5 12.72 -21.71 -15.95
C GLN A 5 12.80 -20.72 -14.78
N ARG A 6 13.54 -19.63 -14.97
CA ARG A 6 13.53 -18.48 -14.07
C ARG A 6 12.07 -18.05 -13.92
N PRO A 7 11.47 -18.12 -12.71
CA PRO A 7 10.11 -17.66 -12.54
C PRO A 7 10.09 -16.19 -12.93
N SER A 8 9.27 -15.83 -13.91
CA SER A 8 9.04 -14.46 -14.29
C SER A 8 8.51 -13.72 -13.07
N THR A 9 9.39 -12.97 -12.39
CA THR A 9 9.06 -12.07 -11.29
C THR A 9 8.30 -10.85 -11.85
N GLY A 10 7.19 -11.10 -12.54
CA GLY A 10 6.24 -10.07 -12.92
C GLY A 10 5.32 -9.88 -11.73
N ILE A 11 5.40 -8.73 -11.07
CA ILE A 11 4.37 -8.30 -10.13
C ILE A 11 3.04 -8.46 -10.85
N SER A 12 2.19 -9.36 -10.37
CA SER A 12 0.85 -9.51 -10.95
C SER A 12 0.13 -8.19 -10.73
N PHE A 13 -0.49 -7.60 -11.77
CA PHE A 13 -1.30 -6.39 -11.63
C PHE A 13 -2.28 -6.48 -10.44
N ARG A 14 -2.77 -7.71 -10.16
CA ARG A 14 -3.62 -8.01 -9.01
C ARG A 14 -2.95 -7.72 -7.65
N GLN A 15 -1.65 -8.01 -7.50
CA GLN A 15 -0.91 -7.68 -6.28
C GLN A 15 -0.69 -6.18 -6.13
N LEU A 16 -0.43 -5.47 -7.22
CA LEU A 16 -0.32 -4.01 -7.21
C LEU A 16 -1.62 -3.35 -6.74
N PHE A 17 -2.77 -3.83 -7.24
CA PHE A 17 -4.08 -3.38 -6.77
C PHE A 17 -4.32 -3.68 -5.29
N ILE A 18 -3.92 -4.86 -4.81
CA ILE A 18 -4.06 -5.22 -3.39
C ILE A 18 -3.22 -4.29 -2.50
N TRP A 19 -2.03 -3.89 -2.94
CA TRP A 19 -1.18 -2.96 -2.21
C TRP A 19 -1.68 -1.53 -2.23
N ALA A 20 -2.44 -1.11 -3.24
CA ALA A 20 -3.02 0.23 -3.30
C ALA A 20 -4.21 0.43 -2.35
N ILE A 21 -4.85 -0.66 -1.89
CA ILE A 21 -6.04 -0.62 -1.00
C ILE A 21 -5.86 0.30 0.21
N PRO A 22 -4.77 0.24 1.00
CA PRO A 22 -4.62 1.07 2.19
C PRO A 22 -4.50 2.55 1.85
N PHE A 23 -3.85 2.89 0.73
CA PHE A 23 -3.75 4.26 0.24
C PHE A 23 -5.11 4.79 -0.23
N ASP A 24 -5.85 3.98 -1.00
CA ASP A 24 -7.21 4.32 -1.43
C ASP A 24 -8.15 4.52 -0.22
N LEU A 25 -8.02 3.70 0.82
CA LEU A 25 -8.74 3.89 2.08
C LEU A 25 -8.40 5.21 2.76
N GLY A 26 -7.12 5.62 2.74
CA GLY A 26 -6.68 6.91 3.25
C GLY A 26 -7.30 8.09 2.48
N LEU A 27 -7.35 8.00 1.15
CA LEU A 27 -7.99 8.99 0.28
C LEU A 27 -9.51 9.07 0.50
N VAL A 28 -10.18 7.93 0.61
CA VAL A 28 -11.61 7.87 0.94
C VAL A 28 -11.86 8.47 2.32
N GLY A 29 -10.99 8.18 3.31
CA GLY A 29 -11.04 8.77 4.64
C GLY A 29 -10.94 10.30 4.61
N LEU A 30 -10.01 10.86 3.83
CA LEU A 30 -9.90 12.30 3.60
C LEU A 30 -11.19 12.89 3.01
N LEU A 31 -11.76 12.24 1.99
CA LEU A 31 -13.02 12.65 1.39
C LEU A 31 -14.16 12.69 2.41
N VAL A 32 -14.27 11.66 3.26
CA VAL A 32 -15.28 11.61 4.34
C VAL A 32 -15.07 12.73 5.35
N VAL A 33 -13.82 12.99 5.76
CA VAL A 33 -13.49 14.09 6.68
C VAL A 33 -13.91 15.44 6.11
N ILE A 34 -13.64 15.70 4.83
CA ILE A 34 -14.05 16.92 4.14
C ILE A 34 -15.58 17.03 4.08
N LEU A 35 -16.28 15.95 3.75
CA LEU A 35 -17.74 15.93 3.66
C LEU A 35 -18.42 16.11 5.02
N MET A 36 -17.81 15.61 6.10
CA MET A 36 -18.28 15.82 7.47
C MET A 36 -17.95 17.20 8.03
N GLY A 37 -17.13 17.99 7.32
CA GLY A 37 -16.66 19.29 7.82
C GLY A 37 -15.77 19.18 9.06
N TRP A 38 -15.13 18.01 9.26
CA TRP A 38 -14.22 17.81 10.37
C TRP A 38 -12.85 18.41 10.05
N GLU A 39 -11.94 18.39 11.01
CA GLU A 39 -10.67 19.09 10.90
C GLU A 39 -9.79 18.42 9.85
N LEU A 40 -9.31 19.21 8.89
CA LEU A 40 -8.55 18.72 7.73
C LEU A 40 -7.31 17.91 8.13
N TRP A 41 -6.72 18.20 9.29
CA TRP A 41 -5.55 17.48 9.81
C TRP A 41 -5.83 16.00 10.04
N THR A 42 -7.07 15.63 10.42
CA THR A 42 -7.47 14.22 10.62
C THR A 42 -7.45 13.46 9.30
N GLY A 43 -7.93 14.09 8.23
CA GLY A 43 -7.90 13.54 6.87
C GLY A 43 -6.48 13.39 6.34
N ILE A 44 -5.62 14.39 6.57
CA ILE A 44 -4.20 14.30 6.20
C ILE A 44 -3.52 13.14 6.93
N GLY A 45 -3.80 12.98 8.23
CA GLY A 45 -3.30 11.86 9.03
C GLY A 45 -3.73 10.49 8.47
N LEU A 46 -4.99 10.36 8.05
CA LEU A 46 -5.51 9.14 7.42
C LEU A 46 -4.82 8.81 6.09
N VAL A 47 -4.54 9.82 5.26
CA VAL A 47 -3.79 9.63 4.00
C VAL A 47 -2.36 9.17 4.28
N ILE A 48 -1.67 9.80 5.23
CA ILE A 48 -0.31 9.42 5.62
C ILE A 48 -0.30 7.99 6.17
N ALA A 49 -1.25 7.63 7.04
CA ALA A 49 -1.38 6.29 7.57
C ALA A 49 -1.63 5.24 6.46
N GLY A 50 -2.48 5.56 5.48
CA GLY A 50 -2.73 4.70 4.31
C GLY A 50 -1.50 4.53 3.41
N ALA A 51 -0.76 5.61 3.18
CA ALA A 51 0.50 5.57 2.43
C ALA A 51 1.56 4.73 3.15
N LEU A 52 1.73 4.91 4.46
CA LEU A 52 2.66 4.12 5.26
C LEU A 52 2.27 2.63 5.32
N GLY A 53 0.98 2.32 5.45
CA GLY A 53 0.49 0.94 5.41
C GLY A 53 0.78 0.27 4.07
N THR A 54 0.61 1.00 2.96
CA THR A 54 0.97 0.55 1.62
C THR A 54 2.47 0.26 1.51
N VAL A 55 3.32 1.20 1.96
CA VAL A 55 4.78 1.03 1.96
C VAL A 55 5.22 -0.13 2.83
N MET A 56 4.58 -0.35 3.99
CA MET A 56 4.88 -1.47 4.88
C MET A 56 4.54 -2.82 4.24
N LEU A 57 3.39 -2.94 3.57
CA LEU A 57 3.00 -4.16 2.85
C LEU A 57 3.94 -4.46 1.68
N ILE A 58 4.34 -3.42 0.94
CA ILE A 58 5.35 -3.52 -0.13
C ILE A 58 6.69 -3.95 0.47
N GLY A 59 7.15 -3.31 1.55
CA GLY A 59 8.41 -3.61 2.23
C GLY A 59 8.48 -5.04 2.74
N GLN A 60 7.38 -5.56 3.32
CA GLN A 60 7.27 -6.95 3.72
C GLN A 60 7.36 -7.92 2.54
N HIS A 61 6.75 -7.58 1.39
CA HIS A 61 6.84 -8.42 0.20
C HIS A 61 8.26 -8.51 -0.38
N TYR A 62 8.97 -7.38 -0.42
CA TYR A 62 10.35 -7.34 -0.90
C TYR A 62 11.39 -7.77 0.13
N LYS A 63 10.97 -8.19 1.33
CA LYS A 63 11.86 -8.46 2.48
C LYS A 63 12.84 -7.30 2.74
N ILE A 64 12.37 -6.07 2.58
CA ILE A 64 13.16 -4.88 2.91
C ILE A 64 13.05 -4.70 4.43
N GLY A 65 13.90 -5.41 5.17
CA GLY A 65 13.99 -5.41 6.63
C GLY A 65 15.05 -6.41 7.08
N PRO A 66 15.69 -6.22 8.25
CA PRO A 66 16.78 -7.09 8.69
C PRO A 66 16.30 -8.55 8.78
N ASP A 67 16.92 -9.42 7.99
CA ASP A 67 16.72 -10.87 8.05
C ASP A 67 17.01 -11.33 9.49
N SER A 68 16.00 -11.89 10.15
CA SER A 68 16.16 -12.64 11.40
C SER A 68 16.43 -14.11 11.07
#